data_AF-A0A4Y9ZAK9-F1
#
_entry.id   AF-A0A4Y9ZAK9-F1
#
_cell.length_a   1.000
_cell.length_b   1.000
_cell.length_c   1.000
_cell.angle_alpha   90.00
_cell.angle_beta   90.00
_cell.angle_gamma   90.00
#
_symmetry.space_group_name_H-M   'P 1'
#
loop_
_entity.id
_entity.type
_entity.pdbx_description
1 polymer ?
#
loop_
_entity_poly.entity_id
_entity_poly.type
_entity_poly.pdbx_seq_one_letter_code
_entity_poly.pdbx_strand_id
1 'polypeptide(L)'
;MPPTVYYPLPWLEGTFSSRNRTDSLLRPELENGTITLHDFNAAVDFYPRSHRYWPVRAMTRLPASSRPDAPRRLPLPLDRRPKVNLGRWGALGMFSSFTGLVVGQIKRAQAHRDFVASLENRTGFFRALENVNVRTGGRTPLGLPIEDSHDSKHASAPAPASSPRRVPPIPTVDQPAPEAFSETWREDGRNAPREPPVPEPSEPAAEAREDHPRSRWDEIRIANTRGTQQTSWDKLRQGRPPAPRATVQKVEEQAPASAPAEDESERAREQAKFDAMMEAERRIAEKSSPSDAWK
;
A
#
# COMPACT_ATOMS: atom_id res chain seq x y z
N MET A 1 -29.37 -12.97 -1.45
CA MET A 1 -28.23 -12.14 -1.89
C MET A 1 -27.01 -12.61 -1.11
N PRO A 2 -25.88 -12.92 -1.76
CA PRO A 2 -24.66 -13.29 -1.04
C PRO A 2 -24.21 -12.13 -0.16
N PRO A 3 -23.72 -12.37 1.07
CA PRO A 3 -23.23 -11.30 1.94
C PRO A 3 -22.08 -10.57 1.23
N THR A 4 -22.14 -9.25 1.19
CA THR A 4 -21.07 -8.42 0.65
C THR A 4 -19.90 -8.46 1.60
N VAL A 5 -18.90 -9.27 1.26
CA VAL A 5 -17.63 -9.34 1.96
C VAL A 5 -16.86 -8.03 1.74
N TYR A 6 -16.65 -7.27 2.80
CA TYR A 6 -15.86 -6.06 2.75
C TYR A 6 -14.39 -6.40 2.99
N TYR A 7 -13.54 -6.15 2.00
CA TYR A 7 -12.09 -6.37 2.11
C TYR A 7 -11.43 -5.05 2.56
N PRO A 8 -10.92 -4.93 3.80
CA PRO A 8 -10.49 -3.66 4.38
C PRO A 8 -9.11 -3.22 3.86
N LEU A 9 -9.09 -2.77 2.62
CA LEU A 9 -7.89 -2.32 1.90
C LEU A 9 -7.06 -1.26 2.65
N PRO A 10 -7.63 -0.22 3.28
CA PRO A 10 -6.82 0.79 3.97
C PRO A 10 -6.05 0.23 5.16
N TRP A 11 -6.69 -0.64 5.95
CA TRP A 11 -6.05 -1.28 7.10
C TRP A 11 -4.91 -2.21 6.65
N LEU A 12 -5.15 -3.04 5.64
CA LEU A 12 -4.12 -3.95 5.11
C LEU A 12 -2.87 -3.20 4.65
N GLU A 13 -3.04 -2.09 3.94
CA GLU A 13 -1.89 -1.30 3.48
C GLU A 13 -1.13 -0.64 4.64
N GLY A 14 -1.82 -0.12 5.64
CA GLY A 14 -1.20 0.46 6.83
C GLY A 14 -0.45 -0.58 7.66
N THR A 15 -1.05 -1.75 7.85
CA THR A 15 -0.52 -2.83 8.70
C THR A 15 0.63 -3.57 8.03
N PHE A 16 0.55 -3.85 6.73
CA PHE A 16 1.54 -4.64 6.00
C PHE A 16 2.50 -3.78 5.18
N SER A 17 3.00 -2.68 5.75
CA SER A 17 3.70 -1.63 5.00
C SER A 17 5.05 -2.02 4.40
N SER A 18 5.69 -3.06 4.91
CA SER A 18 7.00 -3.53 4.45
C SER A 18 7.09 -5.06 4.54
N ARG A 19 8.01 -5.64 3.77
CA ARG A 19 8.24 -7.10 3.76
C ARG A 19 8.53 -7.64 5.15
N ASN A 20 9.45 -7.00 5.88
CA ASN A 20 9.83 -7.41 7.23
C ASN A 20 8.67 -7.31 8.23
N ARG A 21 7.79 -6.31 8.06
CA ARG A 21 6.60 -6.16 8.89
C ARG A 21 5.56 -7.23 8.57
N THR A 22 5.39 -7.57 7.30
CA THR A 22 4.52 -8.69 6.90
C THR A 22 5.01 -10.02 7.43
N ASP A 23 6.32 -10.30 7.31
CA ASP A 23 6.96 -11.49 7.86
C ASP A 23 6.72 -11.56 9.37
N SER A 24 7.07 -10.51 10.13
CA SER A 24 6.93 -10.53 11.59
C SER A 24 5.49 -10.65 12.11
N LEU A 25 4.52 -10.11 11.38
CA LEU A 25 3.11 -10.21 11.75
C LEU A 25 2.53 -11.59 11.44
N LEU A 26 2.83 -12.16 10.27
CA LEU A 26 2.27 -13.44 9.81
C LEU A 26 3.04 -14.66 10.30
N ARG A 27 4.31 -14.51 10.71
CA ARG A 27 5.15 -15.66 11.10
C ARG A 27 4.59 -16.47 12.29
N PRO A 28 4.03 -15.85 13.34
CA PRO A 28 3.35 -16.61 14.38
C PRO A 28 2.15 -17.42 13.86
N GLU A 29 1.45 -16.93 12.83
CA GLU A 29 0.30 -17.64 12.25
C GLU A 29 0.74 -18.83 11.40
N LEU A 30 1.93 -18.76 10.79
CA LEU A 30 2.56 -19.88 10.11
C LEU A 30 2.99 -20.95 11.11
N GLU A 31 3.63 -20.54 12.22
CA GLU A 31 4.06 -21.45 13.29
C GLU A 31 2.88 -22.14 13.98
N ASN A 32 1.75 -21.43 14.12
CA ASN A 32 0.49 -21.99 14.63
C ASN A 32 -0.21 -22.93 13.64
N GLY A 33 0.26 -23.01 12.39
CA GLY A 33 -0.40 -23.77 11.32
C GLY A 33 -1.74 -23.16 10.86
N THR A 34 -2.03 -21.92 11.23
CA THR A 34 -3.23 -21.20 10.76
C THR A 34 -3.16 -20.93 9.26
N ILE A 35 -1.96 -20.64 8.75
CA ILE A 35 -1.69 -20.40 7.32
C ILE A 35 -0.68 -21.41 6.78
N THR A 36 -0.79 -21.70 5.49
CA THR A 36 0.19 -22.55 4.79
C THR A 36 1.49 -21.77 4.53
N LEU A 37 2.60 -22.48 4.33
CA LEU A 37 3.87 -21.87 3.94
C LEU A 37 3.76 -21.16 2.58
N HIS A 38 2.96 -21.71 1.65
CA HIS A 38 2.69 -21.10 0.36
C HIS A 38 2.00 -19.74 0.50
N ASP A 39 0.92 -19.67 1.28
CA ASP A 39 0.15 -18.45 1.50
C ASP A 39 0.95 -17.38 2.24
N PHE A 40 1.78 -17.80 3.20
CA PHE A 40 2.74 -16.93 3.88
C PHE A 40 3.70 -16.26 2.89
N ASN A 41 4.37 -17.05 2.04
CA ASN A 41 5.32 -16.51 1.05
C ASN A 41 4.63 -15.60 0.05
N ALA A 42 3.45 -16.00 -0.45
CA ALA A 42 2.65 -15.20 -1.35
C ALA A 42 2.29 -13.83 -0.73
N ALA A 43 1.89 -13.81 0.55
CA ALA A 43 1.56 -12.59 1.27
C ALA A 43 2.79 -11.68 1.48
N VAL A 44 3.92 -12.26 1.90
CA VAL A 44 5.18 -11.54 2.11
C VAL A 44 5.67 -10.87 0.83
N ASP A 45 5.48 -11.52 -0.32
CA ASP A 45 5.85 -10.96 -1.62
C ASP A 45 4.78 -10.00 -2.17
N PHE A 46 3.50 -10.23 -1.89
CA PHE A 46 2.40 -9.41 -2.39
C PHE A 46 2.32 -8.05 -1.69
N TYR A 47 2.16 -7.99 -0.36
CA TYR A 47 1.84 -6.74 0.33
C TYR A 47 2.84 -5.59 0.18
N PRO A 48 4.18 -5.79 0.18
CA PRO A 48 5.12 -4.69 -0.02
C PRO A 48 5.22 -4.23 -1.48
N ARG A 49 4.49 -4.85 -2.43
CA ARG A 49 4.61 -4.52 -3.85
C ARG A 49 4.02 -3.16 -4.23
N SER A 50 4.45 -2.74 -5.41
CA SER A 50 4.14 -1.43 -6.01
C SER A 50 2.68 -1.19 -6.40
N HIS A 51 1.76 -2.13 -6.18
CA HIS A 51 0.33 -1.95 -6.48
C HIS A 51 -0.31 -0.81 -5.67
N ARG A 52 0.23 -0.53 -4.48
CA ARG A 52 -0.11 0.64 -3.64
C ARG A 52 0.04 1.97 -4.36
N TYR A 53 1.03 2.05 -5.24
CA TYR A 53 1.37 3.25 -5.99
C TYR A 53 0.69 3.30 -7.36
N TRP A 54 -0.17 2.36 -7.71
CA TRP A 54 -0.85 2.38 -9.02
C TRP A 54 -1.69 3.63 -9.26
N PRO A 55 -2.48 4.16 -8.30
CA PRO A 55 -3.16 5.44 -8.50
C PRO A 55 -2.19 6.59 -8.81
N VAL A 56 -1.07 6.66 -8.08
CA VAL A 56 -0.03 7.70 -8.27
C VAL A 56 0.72 7.52 -9.60
N ARG A 57 1.03 6.27 -9.98
CA ARG A 57 1.70 5.94 -11.23
C ARG A 57 0.80 6.14 -12.45
N ALA A 58 -0.50 5.86 -12.32
CA ALA A 58 -1.48 6.12 -13.38
C ALA A 58 -1.57 7.62 -13.67
N MET A 59 -1.54 8.46 -12.63
CA MET A 59 -1.53 9.92 -12.77
C MET A 59 -0.28 10.44 -13.49
N THR A 60 0.90 9.86 -13.22
CA THR A 60 2.18 10.33 -13.78
C THR A 60 2.51 9.79 -15.17
N ARG A 61 1.91 8.66 -15.60
CA ARG A 61 2.21 8.04 -16.91
C ARG A 61 1.36 8.56 -18.08
N LEU A 62 0.22 9.21 -17.81
CA LEU A 62 -0.68 9.69 -18.86
C LEU A 62 -0.16 10.87 -19.71
N PRO A 63 0.72 11.78 -19.24
CA PRO A 63 1.21 12.88 -20.08
C PRO A 63 2.54 12.59 -20.81
N ALA A 64 3.21 11.46 -20.58
CA ALA A 64 4.58 11.22 -21.09
C ALA A 64 4.64 10.49 -22.44
N SER A 65 3.52 9.94 -22.94
CA SER A 65 3.47 9.29 -24.26
C SER A 65 3.30 10.26 -25.43
N SER A 66 3.06 11.56 -25.18
CA SER A 66 3.28 12.61 -26.17
C SER A 66 4.73 13.09 -26.15
N ARG A 67 5.68 12.16 -26.31
CA ARG A 67 7.07 12.53 -26.61
C ARG A 67 7.11 13.18 -27.99
N PRO A 68 7.56 14.44 -28.11
CA PRO A 68 7.70 15.13 -29.40
C PRO A 68 8.83 14.58 -30.27
N ASP A 69 9.59 13.58 -29.81
CA ASP A 69 10.72 12.98 -30.54
C ASP A 69 10.31 11.96 -31.60
N ALA A 70 9.01 11.74 -31.85
CA ALA A 70 8.62 11.20 -33.14
C ALA A 70 8.99 12.27 -34.19
N PRO A 71 9.92 12.00 -35.14
CA PRO A 71 10.31 12.96 -36.17
C PRO A 71 9.17 13.11 -37.17
N ARG A 72 8.08 13.76 -36.76
CA ARG A 72 6.98 14.14 -37.63
C ARG A 72 7.42 15.43 -38.32
N ARG A 73 8.25 15.24 -39.35
CA ARG A 73 8.40 16.18 -40.48
C ARG A 73 7.08 16.30 -41.24
N LEU A 74 6.02 16.73 -40.55
CA LEU A 74 4.85 17.28 -41.21
C LEU A 74 5.01 18.80 -41.13
N PRO A 75 5.24 19.49 -42.26
CA PRO A 75 5.31 20.94 -42.30
C PRO A 75 3.91 21.49 -42.00
N LEU A 76 3.61 21.64 -40.72
CA LEU A 76 2.45 22.40 -40.30
C LEU A 76 2.81 23.89 -40.48
N PRO A 77 1.98 24.66 -41.20
CA PRO A 77 2.25 26.07 -41.44
C PRO A 77 2.35 26.83 -40.11
N LEU A 78 3.48 27.52 -39.93
CA LEU A 78 3.91 28.21 -38.71
C LEU A 78 2.97 29.33 -38.22
N ASP A 79 1.95 29.70 -39.01
CA ASP A 79 1.18 30.94 -38.79
C ASP A 79 -0.18 30.77 -38.11
N ARG A 80 -0.54 29.58 -37.64
CA ARG A 80 -1.80 29.40 -36.90
C ARG A 80 -1.56 28.70 -35.57
N ARG A 81 -1.06 29.44 -34.59
CA ARG A 81 -1.14 29.04 -33.18
C ARG A 81 -2.62 29.07 -32.77
N PRO A 82 -3.29 27.92 -32.53
CA PRO A 82 -4.64 27.95 -32.00
C PRO A 82 -4.58 28.66 -30.65
N LYS A 83 -5.46 29.65 -30.44
CA LYS A 83 -5.65 30.25 -29.12
C LYS A 83 -6.19 29.16 -28.19
N VAL A 84 -5.27 28.47 -27.54
CA VAL A 84 -5.60 27.41 -26.60
C VAL A 84 -6.30 28.06 -25.40
N ASN A 85 -7.60 27.80 -25.30
CA ASN A 85 -8.41 28.27 -24.19
C ASN A 85 -7.93 27.57 -22.91
N LEU A 86 -7.34 28.32 -21.99
CA LEU A 86 -6.78 27.82 -20.72
C LEU A 86 -7.83 27.03 -19.93
N GLY A 87 -9.11 27.41 -20.01
CA GLY A 87 -10.21 26.69 -19.37
C GLY A 87 -10.44 25.28 -19.95
N ARG A 88 -10.24 25.09 -21.27
CA ARG A 88 -10.36 23.76 -21.90
C ARG A 88 -9.24 22.82 -21.48
N TRP A 89 -8.02 23.32 -21.34
CA TRP A 89 -6.90 22.54 -20.80
C TRP A 89 -7.08 22.20 -19.32
N GLY A 90 -7.58 23.16 -18.52
CA GLY A 90 -7.93 22.92 -17.12
C GLY A 90 -8.97 21.81 -16.97
N ALA A 91 -10.06 21.87 -17.73
CA ALA A 91 -11.10 20.84 -17.71
C ALA A 91 -10.56 19.47 -18.12
N LEU A 92 -9.80 19.39 -19.21
CA LEU A 92 -9.20 18.13 -19.68
C LEU A 92 -8.23 17.53 -18.63
N GLY A 93 -7.44 18.37 -17.97
CA GLY A 93 -6.55 17.95 -16.89
C GLY A 93 -7.29 17.37 -15.69
N MET A 94 -8.43 17.99 -15.29
CA MET A 94 -9.27 17.46 -14.21
C MET A 94 -9.87 16.09 -14.55
N PHE A 95 -10.44 15.94 -15.76
CA PHE A 95 -11.00 14.65 -16.19
C PHE A 95 -9.93 13.56 -16.25
N SER A 96 -8.76 13.86 -16.83
CA SER A 96 -7.65 12.90 -16.89
C SER A 96 -7.19 12.45 -15.49
N SER A 97 -7.17 13.37 -14.52
CA SER A 97 -6.76 13.05 -13.15
C SER A 97 -7.75 12.11 -12.47
N PHE A 98 -9.05 12.38 -12.62
CA PHE A 98 -10.10 11.53 -12.06
C PHE A 98 -10.11 10.13 -12.68
N THR A 99 -10.01 10.04 -14.01
CA THR A 99 -9.93 8.75 -14.71
C THR A 99 -8.71 7.94 -14.27
N GLY A 100 -7.55 8.58 -14.10
CA GLY A 100 -6.34 7.91 -13.60
C GLY A 100 -6.52 7.32 -12.20
N LEU A 101 -7.20 8.04 -11.29
CA LEU A 101 -7.50 7.55 -9.95
C LEU A 101 -8.43 6.33 -9.98
N VAL A 102 -9.54 6.41 -10.73
CA VAL A 102 -10.51 5.31 -10.84
C VAL A 102 -9.86 4.05 -11.42
N VAL A 103 -9.11 4.19 -12.53
CA VAL A 103 -8.40 3.05 -13.14
C VAL A 103 -7.36 2.47 -12.19
N GLY A 104 -6.63 3.31 -11.46
CA GLY A 104 -5.68 2.87 -10.44
C GLY A 104 -6.34 2.04 -9.33
N GLN A 105 -7.51 2.47 -8.85
CA GLN A 105 -8.28 1.74 -7.84
C GLN A 105 -8.83 0.41 -8.37
N ILE A 106 -9.34 0.38 -9.60
CA ILE A 106 -9.84 -0.86 -10.23
C ILE A 106 -8.71 -1.87 -10.36
N LYS A 107 -7.56 -1.46 -10.90
CA LYS A 107 -6.40 -2.37 -11.01
C LYS A 107 -5.99 -2.86 -9.63
N ARG A 108 -5.90 -1.98 -8.64
CA ARG A 108 -5.55 -2.37 -7.27
C ARG A 108 -6.51 -3.43 -6.72
N ALA A 109 -7.82 -3.26 -6.91
CA ALA A 109 -8.82 -4.24 -6.52
C ALA A 109 -8.64 -5.59 -7.26
N GLN A 110 -8.33 -5.54 -8.56
CA GLN A 110 -8.01 -6.75 -9.35
C GLN A 110 -6.79 -7.48 -8.77
N ALA A 111 -5.71 -6.78 -8.46
CA ALA A 111 -4.50 -7.40 -7.90
C ALA A 111 -4.77 -8.10 -6.55
N HIS A 112 -5.59 -7.49 -5.68
CA HIS A 112 -6.01 -8.13 -4.43
C HIS A 112 -6.92 -9.33 -4.68
N ARG A 113 -7.83 -9.24 -5.64
CA ARG A 113 -8.68 -10.37 -6.04
C ARG A 113 -7.84 -11.54 -6.55
N ASP A 114 -6.86 -11.27 -7.41
CA ASP A 114 -5.97 -12.28 -7.98
C ASP A 114 -5.09 -12.91 -6.88
N PHE A 115 -4.59 -12.09 -5.95
CA PHE A 115 -3.86 -12.59 -4.77
C PHE A 115 -4.71 -13.52 -3.92
N VAL A 116 -5.92 -13.10 -3.53
CA VAL A 116 -6.84 -13.95 -2.75
C VAL A 116 -7.19 -15.22 -3.52
N ALA A 117 -7.36 -15.11 -4.85
CA ALA A 117 -7.63 -16.25 -5.70
C ALA A 117 -6.47 -17.27 -5.71
N SER A 118 -5.23 -16.80 -5.59
CA SER A 118 -4.02 -17.63 -5.57
C SER A 118 -3.73 -18.33 -4.24
N LEU A 119 -4.43 -17.97 -3.15
CA LEU A 119 -4.22 -18.59 -1.85
C LEU A 119 -4.76 -20.04 -1.84
N GLU A 120 -3.99 -20.94 -1.24
CA GLU A 120 -4.33 -22.35 -1.05
C GLU A 120 -5.36 -22.52 0.07
N ASN A 121 -5.14 -21.87 1.22
CA ASN A 121 -6.04 -21.88 2.36
C ASN A 121 -6.58 -20.47 2.66
N ARG A 122 -7.56 -20.03 1.86
CA ARG A 122 -8.18 -18.69 1.99
C ARG A 122 -8.76 -18.44 3.38
N THR A 123 -9.48 -19.42 3.94
CA THR A 123 -10.14 -19.28 5.25
C THR A 123 -9.12 -19.18 6.38
N GLY A 124 -8.07 -20.02 6.37
CA GLY A 124 -6.95 -19.94 7.30
C GLY A 124 -6.22 -18.60 7.21
N PHE A 125 -6.00 -18.09 6.00
CA PHE A 125 -5.38 -16.78 5.78
C PHE A 125 -6.21 -15.63 6.36
N PHE A 126 -7.53 -15.63 6.16
CA PHE A 126 -8.39 -14.59 6.74
C PHE A 126 -8.45 -14.64 8.26
N ARG A 127 -8.48 -15.84 8.85
CA ARG A 127 -8.37 -16.02 10.30
C ARG A 127 -7.05 -15.48 10.85
N ALA A 128 -5.95 -15.71 10.14
CA ALA A 128 -4.65 -15.14 10.49
C ALA A 128 -4.64 -13.60 10.41
N LEU A 129 -5.31 -13.01 9.42
CA LEU A 129 -5.47 -11.54 9.36
C LEU A 129 -6.26 -10.99 10.54
N GLU A 130 -7.28 -11.70 11.02
CA GLU A 130 -8.01 -11.32 12.22
C GLU A 130 -7.16 -11.42 13.49
N ASN A 131 -6.39 -12.50 13.64
CA ASN A 131 -5.44 -12.65 14.75
C ASN A 131 -4.42 -11.51 14.75
N VAL A 132 -3.91 -11.13 13.58
CA VAL A 132 -3.03 -9.96 13.41
C VAL A 132 -3.76 -8.67 13.78
N ASN A 133 -5.00 -8.47 13.33
CA ASN A 133 -5.80 -7.29 13.67
C ASN A 133 -5.94 -7.13 15.19
N VAL A 134 -6.36 -8.20 15.88
CA VAL A 134 -6.46 -8.24 17.35
C VAL A 134 -5.12 -7.92 18.01
N ARG A 135 -4.02 -8.54 17.55
CA ARG A 135 -2.66 -8.28 18.05
C ARG A 135 -2.19 -6.84 17.84
N THR A 136 -2.60 -6.20 16.75
CA THR A 136 -2.27 -4.80 16.45
C THR A 136 -3.18 -3.79 17.14
N GLY A 137 -4.11 -4.24 18.00
CA GLY A 137 -5.04 -3.38 18.72
C GLY A 137 -6.30 -3.00 17.94
N GLY A 138 -6.57 -3.68 16.82
CA GLY A 138 -7.81 -3.52 16.08
C GLY A 138 -9.01 -3.97 16.90
N ARG A 139 -9.96 -3.06 17.14
CA ARG A 139 -11.16 -3.32 17.96
C ARG A 139 -12.31 -3.94 17.17
N THR A 140 -12.32 -3.73 15.85
CA THR A 140 -13.40 -4.19 14.99
C THR A 140 -12.96 -5.45 14.26
N PRO A 141 -13.73 -6.55 14.29
CA PRO A 141 -13.45 -7.70 13.44
C PRO A 141 -13.47 -7.23 11.99
N LEU A 142 -12.60 -7.80 11.14
CA LEU A 142 -12.44 -7.34 9.76
C LEU A 142 -13.68 -7.60 8.89
N GLY A 143 -14.68 -8.33 9.43
CA GLY A 143 -15.89 -8.69 8.71
C GLY A 143 -15.60 -9.61 7.53
N LEU A 144 -14.47 -10.32 7.59
CA LEU A 144 -14.07 -11.28 6.58
C LEU A 144 -15.00 -12.50 6.71
N PRO A 145 -15.29 -13.19 5.61
CA PRO A 145 -16.10 -14.39 5.65
C PRO A 145 -15.22 -15.46 6.26
N ILE A 146 -15.25 -15.56 7.59
CA ILE A 146 -14.93 -16.80 8.25
C ILE A 146 -16.06 -17.69 7.79
N GLU A 147 -15.78 -18.51 6.78
CA GLU A 147 -16.63 -19.62 6.45
C GLU A 147 -16.55 -20.51 7.68
N ASP A 148 -17.41 -20.23 8.66
CA ASP A 148 -17.60 -21.04 9.85
C ASP A 148 -17.78 -22.43 9.29
N SER A 149 -16.78 -23.27 9.54
CA SER A 149 -16.68 -24.64 9.06
C SER A 149 -17.82 -25.45 9.64
N HIS A 150 -19.01 -25.19 9.14
CA HIS A 150 -20.28 -25.79 9.49
C HIS A 150 -20.35 -27.24 8.99
N ASP A 151 -19.33 -27.70 8.26
CA ASP A 151 -19.15 -29.10 7.89
C ASP A 151 -18.61 -29.99 9.02
N SER A 152 -18.36 -29.44 10.22
CA SER A 152 -18.17 -30.31 11.40
C SER A 152 -19.48 -30.97 11.86
N LYS A 153 -20.63 -30.66 11.21
CA LYS A 153 -21.96 -31.16 11.61
C LYS A 153 -22.25 -32.60 11.17
N HIS A 154 -21.33 -33.30 10.51
CA HIS A 154 -21.49 -34.71 10.14
C HIS A 154 -20.66 -35.72 10.94
N ALA A 155 -19.89 -35.30 11.94
CA ALA A 155 -19.40 -36.21 12.98
C ALA A 155 -20.37 -36.25 14.17
N SER A 156 -21.64 -36.60 13.92
CA SER A 156 -22.46 -37.25 14.94
C SER A 156 -21.87 -38.62 15.23
N ALA A 157 -20.80 -38.65 16.01
CA ALA A 157 -20.42 -39.85 16.72
C ALA A 157 -21.58 -40.18 17.70
N PRO A 158 -22.13 -41.40 17.67
CA PRO A 158 -23.16 -41.80 18.62
C PRO A 158 -22.58 -41.73 20.04
N ALA A 159 -23.33 -41.08 20.93
CA ALA A 159 -23.00 -40.88 22.32
C ALA A 159 -22.56 -42.19 23.02
N PRO A 160 -21.41 -42.25 23.69
CA PRO A 160 -21.29 -43.06 24.89
C PRO A 160 -21.97 -42.30 26.02
N ALA A 161 -23.03 -42.91 26.55
CA ALA A 161 -23.71 -42.49 27.76
C ALA A 161 -22.70 -42.29 28.92
N SER A 162 -23.13 -41.51 29.92
CA SER A 162 -22.63 -41.42 31.30
C SER A 162 -21.56 -40.35 31.64
N SER A 163 -22.01 -39.20 32.14
CA SER A 163 -21.97 -38.86 33.59
C SER A 163 -22.07 -37.35 33.84
N PRO A 164 -23.02 -36.85 34.65
CA PRO A 164 -23.12 -35.43 34.98
C PRO A 164 -22.08 -35.07 36.07
N ARG A 165 -20.91 -34.55 35.67
CA ARG A 165 -19.96 -33.96 36.61
C ARG A 165 -20.39 -32.52 36.92
N ARG A 166 -21.07 -32.38 38.06
CA ARG A 166 -21.47 -31.13 38.71
C ARG A 166 -20.22 -30.27 38.99
N VAL A 167 -20.05 -29.17 38.24
CA VAL A 167 -19.05 -28.14 38.52
C VAL A 167 -19.67 -27.11 39.46
N PRO A 168 -19.00 -26.72 40.57
CA PRO A 168 -19.50 -25.69 41.48
C PRO A 168 -19.52 -24.29 40.83
N PRO A 169 -20.42 -23.40 41.28
CA PRO A 169 -20.56 -22.05 40.75
C PRO A 169 -19.32 -21.20 41.03
N ILE A 170 -18.79 -20.56 39.99
CA ILE A 170 -17.70 -19.58 40.08
C ILE A 170 -18.30 -18.26 40.61
N PRO A 171 -17.72 -17.62 41.64
CA PRO A 171 -18.20 -16.34 42.13
C PRO A 171 -17.98 -15.24 41.08
N THR A 172 -19.07 -14.60 40.69
CA THR A 172 -19.14 -13.38 39.88
C THR A 172 -18.32 -12.28 40.56
N VAL A 173 -17.19 -11.91 39.97
CA VAL A 173 -16.43 -10.72 40.36
C VAL A 173 -17.00 -9.55 39.55
N ASP A 174 -17.63 -8.61 40.25
CA ASP A 174 -18.08 -7.32 39.71
C ASP A 174 -16.88 -6.54 39.15
N GLN A 175 -16.74 -6.56 37.82
CA GLN A 175 -15.75 -5.77 37.11
C GLN A 175 -16.42 -4.44 36.69
N PRO A 176 -15.93 -3.27 37.17
CA PRO A 176 -16.53 -1.99 36.84
C PRO A 176 -16.38 -1.70 35.35
N ALA A 177 -17.49 -1.30 34.72
CA ALA A 177 -17.59 -0.94 33.32
C ALA A 177 -16.55 0.13 32.95
N PRO A 178 -15.70 -0.09 31.92
CA PRO A 178 -14.90 1.00 31.38
C PRO A 178 -15.85 1.99 30.69
N GLU A 179 -15.82 3.22 31.18
CA GLU A 179 -16.53 4.35 30.61
C GLU A 179 -16.26 4.47 29.11
N ALA A 180 -17.35 4.71 28.37
CA ALA A 180 -17.35 4.89 26.94
C ALA A 180 -16.41 6.03 26.54
N PHE A 181 -15.28 5.67 25.95
CA PHE A 181 -14.38 6.59 25.26
C PHE A 181 -15.07 7.02 23.95
N SER A 182 -15.92 8.04 24.04
CA SER A 182 -16.50 8.74 22.90
C SER A 182 -15.40 9.56 22.21
N GLU A 183 -14.71 8.90 21.29
CA GLU A 183 -13.72 9.52 20.40
C GLU A 183 -14.45 10.37 19.34
N THR A 184 -14.71 11.63 19.70
CA THR A 184 -15.18 12.67 18.79
C THR A 184 -14.00 13.21 17.98
N TRP A 185 -13.63 12.51 16.91
CA TRP A 185 -12.83 13.10 15.83
C TRP A 185 -13.73 14.02 15.00
N ARG A 186 -14.16 15.14 15.60
CA ARG A 186 -14.86 16.20 14.90
C ARG A 186 -13.83 17.17 14.35
N GLU A 187 -13.85 17.21 13.03
CA GLU A 187 -13.08 18.01 12.11
C GLU A 187 -13.46 19.50 12.24
N ASP A 188 -12.79 20.25 13.11
CA ASP A 188 -12.86 21.72 13.15
C ASP A 188 -11.55 22.33 12.62
N GLY A 189 -11.34 22.16 11.33
CA GLY A 189 -10.34 22.89 10.55
C GLY A 189 -10.90 24.23 10.08
N ARG A 190 -11.02 25.21 10.98
CA ARG A 190 -11.19 26.64 10.64
C ARG A 190 -11.03 27.51 11.90
N ASN A 191 -9.79 27.94 12.16
CA ASN A 191 -9.42 29.24 12.75
C ASN A 191 -7.92 29.25 13.06
N ALA A 192 -7.13 29.78 12.13
CA ALA A 192 -5.74 30.15 12.39
C ALA A 192 -5.71 31.46 13.20
N PRO A 193 -5.08 31.52 14.38
CA PRO A 193 -4.80 32.78 15.05
C PRO A 193 -3.66 33.51 14.32
N ARG A 194 -3.86 34.80 14.08
CA ARG A 194 -2.86 35.76 13.58
C ARG A 194 -1.57 35.70 14.41
N GLU A 195 -0.42 35.65 13.74
CA GLU A 195 0.90 35.91 14.31
C GLU A 195 0.95 37.32 14.97
N PRO A 196 1.38 37.44 16.23
CA PRO A 196 1.85 38.71 16.78
C PRO A 196 3.31 38.99 16.36
N PRO A 197 3.73 40.27 16.34
CA PRO A 197 5.04 40.68 15.84
C PRO A 197 6.18 40.20 16.74
N VAL A 198 7.28 39.80 16.10
CA VAL A 198 8.56 39.40 16.69
C VAL A 198 9.31 40.63 17.24
N PRO A 199 9.66 40.70 18.53
CA PRO A 199 10.70 41.60 19.02
C PRO A 199 12.08 40.91 19.06
N GLU A 200 13.10 41.72 18.76
CA GLU A 200 14.54 41.41 18.74
C GLU A 200 15.10 40.85 20.06
N PRO A 201 16.26 40.16 20.00
CA PRO A 201 16.84 39.46 21.13
C PRO A 201 17.68 40.37 22.04
N SER A 202 17.30 40.44 23.31
CA SER A 202 18.14 40.96 24.40
C SER A 202 18.40 39.83 25.41
N GLU A 203 19.65 39.37 25.49
CA GLU A 203 20.20 38.54 26.57
C GLU A 203 20.45 39.39 27.85
N PRO A 204 20.82 38.80 29.01
CA PRO A 204 19.98 37.95 29.85
C PRO A 204 19.95 38.49 31.30
N ALA A 205 18.77 38.62 31.90
CA ALA A 205 18.64 38.87 33.34
C ALA A 205 18.05 37.63 34.02
N ALA A 206 18.82 37.14 34.99
CA ALA A 206 18.58 35.92 35.74
C ALA A 206 17.36 36.02 36.67
N GLU A 207 16.88 34.83 37.05
CA GLU A 207 16.13 34.55 38.28
C GLU A 207 14.71 35.13 38.41
N ALA A 208 13.72 34.35 37.96
CA ALA A 208 12.52 34.08 38.75
C ALA A 208 11.82 32.81 38.24
N ARG A 209 11.42 31.96 39.18
CA ARG A 209 10.80 30.65 38.98
C ARG A 209 9.40 30.76 38.37
N GLU A 210 9.07 29.87 37.44
CA GLU A 210 7.70 29.40 37.27
C GLU A 210 7.68 27.86 37.19
N ASP A 211 7.01 27.28 38.18
CA ASP A 211 6.76 25.85 38.35
C ASP A 211 5.74 25.35 37.31
N HIS A 212 6.13 25.30 36.03
CA HIS A 212 5.36 24.54 35.05
C HIS A 212 5.69 23.05 35.23
N PRO A 213 4.69 22.16 35.45
CA PRO A 213 4.94 20.73 35.49
C PRO A 213 5.61 20.36 34.17
N ARG A 214 6.85 19.85 34.25
CA ARG A 214 7.67 19.50 33.09
C ARG A 214 6.82 18.74 32.10
N SER A 215 6.66 19.31 30.91
CA SER A 215 5.89 18.70 29.84
C SER A 215 6.43 17.30 29.60
N ARG A 216 5.52 16.32 29.44
CA ARG A 216 5.88 14.93 29.11
C ARG A 216 6.84 14.85 27.90
N TRP A 217 6.78 15.84 27.02
CA TRP A 217 7.72 15.99 25.91
C TRP A 217 9.14 16.36 26.33
N ASP A 218 9.33 17.20 27.35
CA ASP A 218 10.65 17.52 27.89
C ASP A 218 11.27 16.31 28.59
N GLU A 219 10.46 15.49 29.26
CA GLU A 219 10.93 14.23 29.83
C GLU A 219 11.42 13.26 28.75
N ILE A 220 10.70 13.16 27.62
CA ILE A 220 11.13 12.37 26.45
C ILE A 220 12.42 12.93 25.82
N ARG A 221 12.57 14.25 25.72
CA ARG A 221 13.81 14.87 25.20
C ARG A 221 15.01 14.63 26.13
N ILE A 222 14.80 14.73 27.45
CA ILE A 222 15.84 14.46 28.45
C ILE A 222 16.21 12.97 28.46
N ALA A 223 15.23 12.07 28.29
CA ALA A 223 15.47 10.63 28.18
C ALA A 223 16.25 10.26 26.90
N ASN A 224 15.91 10.85 25.75
CA ASN A 224 16.62 10.60 24.48
C ASN A 224 18.05 11.15 24.47
N THR A 225 18.33 12.25 25.17
CA THR A 225 19.69 12.82 25.23
C THR A 225 20.61 12.02 26.16
N ARG A 226 20.09 11.50 27.28
CA ARG A 226 20.85 10.62 28.19
C ARG A 226 21.08 9.20 27.64
N GLY A 227 20.26 8.77 26.67
CA GLY A 227 20.26 7.44 26.08
C GLY A 227 20.99 7.30 24.74
N THR A 228 21.95 8.17 24.41
CA THR A 228 22.84 7.99 23.24
C THR A 228 23.86 6.86 23.46
N GLN A 229 23.39 5.71 23.95
CA GLN A 229 24.06 4.46 23.67
C GLN A 229 23.91 4.23 22.16
N GLN A 230 25.05 4.05 21.49
CA GLN A 230 25.14 3.74 20.06
C GLN A 230 24.01 2.78 19.66
N THR A 231 23.00 3.30 18.98
CA THR A 231 21.87 2.48 18.52
C THR A 231 22.43 1.35 17.66
N SER A 232 21.77 0.20 17.65
CA SER A 232 22.19 -0.94 16.81
C SER A 232 22.41 -0.57 15.34
N TRP A 233 21.74 0.50 14.88
CA TRP A 233 21.92 1.13 13.58
C TRP A 233 23.28 1.80 13.36
N ASP A 234 23.89 2.39 14.39
CA ASP A 234 25.25 2.96 14.29
C ASP A 234 26.33 1.89 14.18
N LYS A 235 26.15 0.74 14.85
CA LYS A 235 27.05 -0.41 14.68
C LYS A 235 27.02 -0.95 13.25
N LEU A 236 25.86 -0.89 12.59
CA LEU A 236 25.70 -1.29 11.19
C LEU A 236 26.36 -0.32 10.19
N ARG A 237 26.46 0.97 10.55
CA ARG A 237 27.19 1.97 9.76
C ARG A 237 28.71 1.88 9.94
N GLN A 238 29.16 1.57 11.15
CA GLN A 238 30.59 1.42 11.45
C GLN A 238 31.19 0.12 10.89
N GLY A 239 30.37 -0.92 10.70
CA GLY A 239 30.82 -2.22 10.18
C GLY A 239 30.87 -2.34 8.66
N ARG A 240 30.38 -1.35 7.88
CA ARG A 240 30.48 -1.41 6.42
C ARG A 240 31.85 -0.87 6.00
N PRO A 241 32.75 -1.70 5.44
CA PRO A 241 33.97 -1.18 4.83
C PRO A 241 33.58 -0.18 3.75
N PRO A 242 34.30 0.96 3.63
CA PRO A 242 34.04 1.94 2.59
C PRO A 242 34.08 1.22 1.24
N ALA A 243 32.96 1.23 0.52
CA ALA A 243 32.86 0.62 -0.79
C ALA A 243 34.03 1.15 -1.64
N PRO A 244 34.82 0.28 -2.29
CA PRO A 244 35.91 0.73 -3.13
C PRO A 244 35.32 1.70 -4.15
N ARG A 245 35.80 2.94 -4.12
CA ARG A 245 35.47 3.95 -5.12
C ARG A 245 35.83 3.34 -6.46
N ALA A 246 34.80 2.91 -7.20
CA ALA A 246 34.94 2.49 -8.59
C ALA A 246 35.55 3.66 -9.33
N THR A 247 36.86 3.57 -9.55
CA THR A 247 37.60 4.46 -10.41
C THR A 247 37.01 4.20 -11.78
N VAL A 248 36.26 5.17 -12.30
CA VAL A 248 35.74 5.14 -13.66
C VAL A 248 36.95 5.18 -14.58
N GLN A 249 37.52 4.01 -14.86
CA GLN A 249 38.39 3.83 -16.00
C GLN A 249 37.51 4.02 -17.22
N LYS A 250 37.81 5.08 -17.95
CA LYS A 250 37.40 5.34 -19.32
C LYS A 250 37.91 4.15 -20.16
N VAL A 251 37.10 3.09 -20.24
CA VAL A 251 37.34 1.98 -21.15
C VAL A 251 36.85 2.41 -22.53
N GLU A 252 37.84 2.61 -23.37
CA GLU A 252 37.75 2.80 -24.80
C GLU A 252 37.07 1.56 -25.43
N GLU A 253 35.93 1.82 -26.04
CA GLU A 253 35.33 1.13 -27.19
C GLU A 253 35.92 -0.25 -27.55
N GLN A 254 35.45 -1.30 -26.88
CA GLN A 254 35.53 -2.66 -27.41
C GLN A 254 34.22 -3.40 -27.15
N ALA A 255 33.47 -3.60 -28.23
CA ALA A 255 32.15 -4.24 -28.23
C ALA A 255 32.22 -5.68 -27.66
N PRO A 256 31.45 -6.01 -26.61
CA PRO A 256 31.23 -7.39 -26.23
C PRO A 256 30.17 -7.99 -27.16
N ALA A 257 30.64 -8.78 -28.12
CA ALA A 257 29.83 -9.86 -28.69
C ALA A 257 29.49 -10.86 -27.57
N SER A 258 28.31 -11.48 -27.68
CA SER A 258 27.80 -12.57 -26.84
C SER A 258 26.96 -12.15 -25.62
N ALA A 259 25.83 -11.46 -25.88
CA ALA A 259 24.62 -11.71 -25.10
C ALA A 259 23.95 -13.01 -25.58
N PRO A 260 23.34 -13.83 -24.71
CA PRO A 260 22.70 -15.08 -25.09
C PRO A 260 21.54 -14.82 -26.06
N ALA A 261 21.58 -15.44 -27.23
CA ALA A 261 20.61 -15.25 -28.33
C ALA A 261 19.15 -15.62 -27.96
N GLU A 262 18.94 -16.31 -26.83
CA GLU A 262 17.60 -16.68 -26.36
C GLU A 262 16.79 -15.45 -25.89
N ASP A 263 17.42 -14.48 -25.22
CA ASP A 263 16.77 -13.25 -24.72
C ASP A 263 16.29 -12.34 -25.86
N GLU A 264 16.96 -12.40 -27.01
CA GLU A 264 16.62 -11.59 -28.19
C GLU A 264 15.37 -12.15 -28.89
N SER A 265 15.23 -13.49 -28.91
CA SER A 265 14.05 -14.16 -29.44
C SER A 265 12.80 -13.91 -28.59
N GLU A 266 12.95 -13.81 -27.26
CA GLU A 266 11.85 -13.53 -26.35
C GLU A 266 11.39 -12.07 -26.48
N ARG A 267 12.32 -11.10 -26.56
CA ARG A 267 11.97 -9.70 -26.87
C ARG A 267 11.27 -9.55 -28.21
N ALA A 268 11.72 -10.26 -29.25
CA ALA A 268 11.08 -10.19 -30.56
C ALA A 268 9.63 -10.72 -30.52
N ARG A 269 9.37 -11.78 -29.75
CA ARG A 269 8.02 -12.31 -29.53
C ARG A 269 7.13 -11.36 -28.72
N GLU A 270 7.68 -10.74 -27.68
CA GLU A 270 6.94 -9.73 -26.89
C GLU A 270 6.60 -8.50 -27.73
N GLN A 271 7.52 -8.06 -28.58
CA GLN A 271 7.31 -6.94 -29.51
C GLN A 271 6.21 -7.26 -30.52
N ALA A 272 6.25 -8.45 -31.15
CA ALA A 272 5.22 -8.88 -32.10
C ALA A 272 3.83 -9.00 -31.44
N LYS A 273 3.78 -9.45 -30.17
CA LYS A 273 2.54 -9.53 -29.40
C LYS A 273 1.98 -8.15 -29.09
N PHE A 274 2.83 -7.17 -28.79
CA PHE A 274 2.44 -5.79 -28.57
C PHE A 274 1.89 -5.14 -29.85
N ASP A 275 2.58 -5.34 -30.97
CA ASP A 275 2.16 -4.82 -32.27
C ASP A 275 0.81 -5.42 -32.71
N ALA A 276 0.62 -6.73 -32.52
CA ALA A 276 -0.66 -7.40 -32.80
C ALA A 276 -1.82 -6.84 -31.95
N MET A 277 -1.56 -6.46 -30.70
CA MET A 277 -2.56 -5.86 -29.82
C MET A 277 -2.93 -4.43 -30.28
N MET A 278 -1.95 -3.64 -30.72
CA MET A 278 -2.17 -2.29 -31.25
C MET A 278 -2.92 -2.30 -32.59
N GLU A 279 -2.62 -3.26 -33.46
CA GLU A 279 -3.31 -3.46 -34.73
C GLU A 279 -4.79 -3.84 -34.51
N ALA A 280 -5.06 -4.67 -33.49
CA ALA A 280 -6.42 -5.05 -33.11
C ALA A 280 -7.23 -3.83 -32.63
N GLU A 281 -6.64 -2.94 -31.83
CA GLU A 281 -7.29 -1.69 -31.43
C GLU A 281 -7.57 -0.77 -32.63
N ARG A 282 -6.64 -0.65 -33.59
CA ARG A 282 -6.88 0.14 -34.81
C ARG A 282 -8.07 -0.38 -35.61
N ARG A 283 -8.17 -1.69 -35.78
CA ARG A 283 -9.30 -2.31 -36.49
C ARG A 283 -10.64 -2.09 -35.79
N ILE A 284 -10.67 -2.02 -34.46
CA ILE A 284 -11.88 -1.68 -33.69
C ILE A 284 -12.23 -0.21 -33.91
N ALA A 285 -11.24 0.69 -33.87
CA ALA A 285 -11.46 2.12 -34.11
C ALA A 285 -12.04 2.38 -35.51
N GLU A 286 -11.49 1.73 -36.55
CA GLU A 286 -12.00 1.83 -37.93
C GLU A 286 -13.43 1.31 -38.05
N LYS A 287 -13.74 0.16 -37.45
CA LYS A 287 -15.12 -0.39 -37.44
C LYS A 287 -16.10 0.45 -36.64
N SER A 288 -15.63 1.20 -35.65
CA SER A 288 -16.47 2.08 -34.83
C SER A 288 -16.63 3.49 -35.38
N SER A 289 -15.97 3.82 -36.50
CA SER A 289 -16.12 5.12 -37.16
C SER A 289 -17.53 5.24 -37.74
N PRO A 290 -18.38 6.16 -37.24
CA PRO A 290 -19.79 6.29 -37.61
C PRO A 290 -20.01 6.95 -38.98
N SER A 291 -19.01 6.89 -39.88
CA SER A 291 -19.06 7.52 -41.20
C SER A 291 -20.05 6.86 -42.16
N ASP A 292 -20.55 5.66 -41.85
CA ASP A 292 -21.56 4.96 -42.67
C ASP A 292 -23.01 5.19 -42.18
N ALA A 293 -23.23 5.95 -41.11
CA ALA A 293 -24.58 6.20 -40.58
C ALA A 293 -25.31 7.41 -41.21
N TRP A 294 -24.72 8.05 -42.23
CA TRP A 294 -25.27 9.25 -42.89
C TRP A 294 -25.37 9.14 -44.43
N LYS A 295 -25.63 7.94 -44.95
CA LYS A 295 -26.07 7.71 -46.33
C LYS A 295 -27.40 6.96 -46.32
#